data_AF-A0A3A8HS64-F1
#
_entry.id   AF-A0A3A8HS64-F1
#
_cell.length_a   1.000
_cell.length_b   1.000
_cell.length_c   1.000
_cell.angle_alpha   90.00
_cell.angle_beta   90.00
_cell.angle_gamma   90.00
#
_symmetry.space_group_name_H-M   'P 1'
#
loop_
_entity.id
_entity.type
_entity.pdbx_description
1 polymer ?
#
loop_
_entity_poly.entity_id
_entity_poly.type
_entity_poly.pdbx_seq_one_letter_code
_entity_poly.pdbx_strand_id
1 'polypeptide(L)'
;MAVRTVRVAPALLLVAFGAGCAKEPRSAPAEVASTNGAGAPPASAQPAQVKLCQHGVPAELCSRCNPEFVEVFKAQGDWCDAHGVPESQCLQCNPKLAFTAQAPQDWCAEHSVPESRCTRCNPALVTKFIEAGDYCREHGFPLSVCPIHHPELAKAAGAGTAALPRVRLASAETESDMGLRTQRVERKKLARTLEVVGQLDFNQNRRAQLSARGEALILETRGDVGDEVKAGQPLLMLASASVGEGQAQLVAAAARVVAARAVVERERHLVSRGISAQQALEAAEAELAAAQGASESARA
;
A
#
# COMPACT_ATOMS: atom_id res chain seq x y z
N MET A 1 27.31 43.08 -36.94
CA MET A 1 26.96 44.47 -36.56
C MET A 1 25.49 44.70 -36.90
N ALA A 2 24.61 44.55 -35.91
CA ALA A 2 23.22 44.98 -35.98
C ALA A 2 22.77 45.28 -34.55
N VAL A 3 22.86 46.55 -34.17
CA VAL A 3 22.52 47.07 -32.86
C VAL A 3 20.99 47.17 -32.78
N ARG A 4 20.35 46.31 -31.99
CA ARG A 4 18.92 46.43 -31.66
C ARG A 4 18.80 47.02 -30.26
N THR A 5 18.30 48.24 -30.22
CA THR A 5 18.12 49.09 -29.05
C THR A 5 17.06 48.53 -28.10
N VAL A 6 17.45 48.36 -26.85
CA VAL A 6 16.63 48.01 -25.68
C VAL A 6 15.72 49.19 -25.32
N ARG A 7 14.42 48.93 -25.11
CA ARG A 7 13.51 49.85 -24.41
C ARG A 7 13.15 49.23 -23.06
N VAL A 8 13.71 49.81 -22.00
CA VAL A 8 13.36 49.54 -20.60
C VAL A 8 12.15 50.41 -20.24
N ALA A 9 11.09 49.81 -19.72
CA ALA A 9 10.00 50.51 -19.05
C ALA A 9 9.98 50.07 -17.58
N PRO A 10 10.02 50.99 -16.60
CA PRO A 10 9.90 50.65 -15.19
C PRO A 10 8.42 50.61 -14.81
N ALA A 11 7.95 49.50 -14.23
CA ALA A 11 6.64 49.42 -13.61
C ALA A 11 6.81 49.11 -12.12
N LEU A 12 6.20 49.99 -11.33
CA LEU A 12 6.27 50.13 -9.89
C LEU A 12 5.91 48.87 -9.09
N LEU A 13 6.59 48.76 -7.95
CA LEU A 13 6.23 48.08 -6.71
C LEU A 13 4.72 48.12 -6.38
N LEU A 14 4.19 46.97 -5.92
CA LEU A 14 3.19 46.92 -4.86
C LEU A 14 3.43 45.68 -3.99
N VAL A 15 4.21 45.91 -2.93
CA VAL A 15 4.37 45.00 -1.79
C VAL A 15 3.16 45.18 -0.89
N ALA A 16 2.41 44.12 -0.65
CA ALA A 16 1.42 44.05 0.43
C ALA A 16 1.86 42.95 1.41
N PHE A 17 2.47 43.40 2.51
CA PHE A 17 2.68 42.59 3.72
C PHE A 17 1.34 42.45 4.46
N GLY A 18 0.86 41.22 4.61
CA GLY A 18 -0.19 40.86 5.55
C GLY A 18 0.33 39.83 6.54
N ALA A 19 0.71 40.27 7.73
CA ALA A 19 0.95 39.42 8.88
C ALA A 19 -0.38 39.09 9.57
N GLY A 20 -0.67 37.82 9.86
CA GLY A 20 -1.88 37.46 10.59
C GLY A 20 -2.14 35.96 10.75
N CYS A 21 -1.60 35.41 11.83
CA CYS A 21 -2.08 34.29 12.65
C CYS A 21 -2.38 32.92 12.02
N ALA A 22 -1.52 31.97 12.40
CA ALA A 22 -1.63 30.53 12.25
C ALA A 22 -2.97 29.95 12.72
N LYS A 23 -3.52 29.05 11.90
CA LYS A 23 -4.47 28.02 12.31
C LYS A 23 -4.18 26.77 11.51
N GLU A 24 -3.42 25.85 12.13
CA GLU A 24 -3.13 24.52 11.59
C GLU A 24 -4.43 23.75 11.29
N PRO A 25 -4.64 23.28 10.05
CA PRO A 25 -5.66 22.28 9.77
C PRO A 25 -5.12 20.91 10.13
N ARG A 26 -5.78 20.25 11.07
CA ARG A 26 -5.60 18.85 11.43
C ARG A 26 -5.62 17.99 10.16
N SER A 27 -4.53 17.27 9.96
CA SER A 27 -4.34 16.20 8.98
C SER A 27 -5.41 15.11 9.12
N ALA A 28 -6.19 14.93 8.06
CA ALA A 28 -7.05 13.76 7.85
C ALA A 28 -6.18 12.57 7.39
N PRO A 29 -6.45 11.35 7.85
CA PRO A 29 -5.72 10.18 7.40
C PRO A 29 -6.16 9.71 6.01
N ALA A 30 -5.14 9.40 5.21
CA ALA A 30 -5.04 8.42 4.14
C ALA A 30 -6.33 8.01 3.38
N GLU A 31 -6.40 8.52 2.16
CA GLU A 31 -7.17 8.02 1.03
C GLU A 31 -6.81 6.55 0.75
N VAL A 32 -7.76 5.64 0.99
CA VAL A 32 -7.68 4.24 0.56
C VAL A 32 -8.38 4.13 -0.79
N ALA A 33 -7.65 3.60 -1.77
CA ALA A 33 -8.08 3.44 -3.15
C ALA A 33 -9.47 2.79 -3.28
N SER A 34 -10.40 3.51 -3.88
CA SER A 34 -11.74 3.03 -4.22
C SER A 34 -11.69 2.31 -5.57
N THR A 35 -11.69 0.98 -5.54
CA THR A 35 -11.94 0.16 -6.73
C THR A 35 -13.44 0.09 -6.98
N ASN A 36 -13.93 0.88 -7.94
CA ASN A 36 -15.27 0.70 -8.49
C ASN A 36 -15.29 -0.55 -9.37
N GLY A 37 -16.15 -1.52 -9.04
CA GLY A 37 -16.36 -2.69 -9.88
C GLY A 37 -17.34 -3.73 -9.32
N ALA A 38 -18.57 -3.35 -8.98
CA ALA A 38 -19.65 -4.32 -8.85
C ALA A 38 -21.00 -3.66 -9.16
N GLY A 39 -21.61 -4.04 -10.26
CA GLY A 39 -23.00 -3.72 -10.55
C GLY A 39 -23.93 -4.32 -9.49
N ALA A 40 -25.09 -3.69 -9.32
CA ALA A 40 -26.18 -4.23 -8.53
C ALA A 40 -26.46 -5.69 -8.91
N PRO A 41 -26.55 -6.63 -7.95
CA PRO A 41 -26.98 -7.99 -8.27
C PRO A 41 -28.46 -7.96 -8.69
N PRO A 42 -28.87 -8.78 -9.68
CA PRO A 42 -30.27 -8.89 -10.03
C PRO A 42 -31.07 -9.46 -8.86
N ALA A 43 -32.26 -8.89 -8.66
CA ALA A 43 -33.26 -9.35 -7.72
C ALA A 43 -33.80 -10.73 -8.17
N SER A 44 -33.12 -11.80 -7.72
CA SER A 44 -33.64 -13.16 -7.52
C SER A 44 -32.43 -14.11 -7.36
N ALA A 45 -31.72 -14.02 -6.25
CA ALA A 45 -30.73 -15.04 -5.89
C ALA A 45 -31.40 -16.04 -4.94
N GLN A 46 -31.63 -17.25 -5.44
CA GLN A 46 -31.82 -18.42 -4.59
C GLN A 46 -30.62 -18.55 -3.64
N PRO A 47 -30.77 -19.13 -2.43
CA PRO A 47 -29.64 -19.31 -1.52
C PRO A 47 -28.54 -20.09 -2.26
N ALA A 48 -27.38 -19.44 -2.44
CA ALA A 48 -26.25 -20.05 -3.12
C ALA A 48 -25.83 -21.29 -2.33
N GLN A 49 -25.98 -22.46 -2.95
CA GLN A 49 -25.58 -23.73 -2.36
C GLN A 49 -24.07 -23.70 -2.12
N VAL A 50 -23.65 -23.79 -0.85
CA VAL A 50 -22.24 -23.81 -0.47
C VAL A 50 -21.61 -25.10 -0.98
N LYS A 51 -20.73 -25.02 -1.97
CA LYS A 51 -20.01 -26.17 -2.52
C LYS A 51 -18.85 -26.53 -1.59
N LEU A 52 -18.93 -27.69 -0.94
CA LEU A 52 -17.82 -28.22 -0.15
C LEU A 52 -16.67 -28.65 -1.08
N CYS A 53 -15.43 -28.41 -0.66
CA CYS A 53 -14.26 -28.93 -1.33
C CYS A 53 -14.07 -30.42 -0.99
N GLN A 54 -13.05 -31.05 -1.59
CA GLN A 54 -12.72 -32.45 -1.35
C GLN A 54 -12.35 -32.77 0.12
N HIS A 55 -12.06 -31.73 0.92
CA HIS A 55 -11.76 -31.85 2.35
C HIS A 55 -13.00 -31.76 3.25
N GLY A 56 -14.21 -31.66 2.68
CA GLY A 56 -15.46 -31.59 3.46
C GLY A 56 -15.73 -30.24 4.13
N VAL A 57 -14.95 -29.20 3.80
CA VAL A 57 -15.08 -27.81 4.27
C VAL A 57 -15.50 -26.94 3.08
N PRO A 58 -16.24 -25.82 3.27
CA PRO A 58 -16.46 -24.85 2.19
C PRO A 58 -15.14 -24.42 1.56
N ALA A 59 -15.02 -24.48 0.24
CA ALA A 59 -13.74 -24.29 -0.46
C ALA A 59 -13.07 -22.96 -0.10
N GLU A 60 -13.87 -21.90 0.03
CA GLU A 60 -13.41 -20.54 0.38
C GLU A 60 -12.81 -20.42 1.80
N LEU A 61 -13.18 -21.32 2.72
CA LEU A 61 -12.77 -21.26 4.13
C LEU A 61 -11.78 -22.38 4.50
N CYS A 62 -11.46 -23.27 3.57
CA CYS A 62 -10.61 -24.42 3.82
C CYS A 62 -9.14 -24.01 3.80
N SER A 63 -8.45 -24.09 4.95
CA SER A 63 -7.02 -23.74 5.03
C SER A 63 -6.11 -24.63 4.17
N ARG A 64 -6.61 -25.81 3.76
CA ARG A 64 -5.91 -26.72 2.84
C ARG A 64 -6.08 -26.33 1.37
N CYS A 65 -7.16 -25.62 1.03
CA CYS A 65 -7.38 -25.06 -0.30
C CYS A 65 -6.79 -23.65 -0.42
N ASN A 66 -6.85 -22.89 0.67
CA ASN A 66 -6.43 -21.49 0.77
C ASN A 66 -5.43 -21.35 1.93
N PRO A 67 -4.12 -21.57 1.68
CA PRO A 67 -3.09 -21.61 2.71
C PRO A 67 -2.86 -20.25 3.39
N GLU A 68 -3.31 -19.15 2.80
CA GLU A 68 -3.22 -17.81 3.42
C GLU A 68 -3.97 -17.71 4.75
N PHE A 69 -4.97 -18.56 5.00
CA PHE A 69 -5.74 -18.51 6.25
C PHE A 69 -5.04 -19.19 7.43
N VAL A 70 -3.97 -19.95 7.20
CA VAL A 70 -3.26 -20.70 8.25
C VAL A 70 -2.79 -19.77 9.38
N GLU A 71 -2.15 -18.67 9.04
CA GLU A 71 -1.65 -17.71 10.03
C GLU A 71 -2.77 -16.98 10.77
N VAL A 72 -3.93 -16.77 10.10
CA VAL A 72 -5.12 -16.19 10.70
C VAL A 72 -5.70 -17.12 11.77
N PHE A 73 -5.82 -18.41 11.48
CA PHE A 73 -6.34 -19.40 12.43
C PHE A 73 -5.38 -19.64 13.60
N LYS A 74 -4.06 -19.66 13.35
CA LYS A 74 -3.06 -19.72 14.43
C LYS A 74 -3.12 -18.50 15.35
N ALA A 75 -3.25 -17.30 14.78
CA ALA A 75 -3.38 -16.07 15.56
C ALA A 75 -4.67 -16.06 16.42
N GLN A 76 -5.72 -16.77 15.98
CA GLN A 76 -6.97 -16.95 16.72
C GLN A 76 -6.94 -18.12 17.72
N GLY A 77 -5.82 -18.83 17.81
CA GLY A 77 -5.66 -19.99 18.69
C GLY A 77 -6.45 -21.24 18.25
N ASP A 78 -7.00 -21.23 17.03
CA ASP A 78 -7.78 -22.33 16.45
C ASP A 78 -6.87 -23.17 15.52
N TRP A 79 -5.91 -23.90 16.10
CA TRP A 79 -4.92 -24.66 15.34
C TRP A 79 -4.57 -26.00 15.99
N CYS A 80 -4.66 -27.08 15.20
CA CYS A 80 -4.23 -28.41 15.61
C CYS A 80 -2.84 -28.73 15.05
N ASP A 81 -1.81 -28.67 15.90
CA ASP A 81 -0.43 -28.94 15.49
C ASP A 81 -0.20 -30.39 15.02
N ALA A 82 -0.95 -31.34 15.57
CA ALA A 82 -0.81 -32.76 15.22
C ALA A 82 -1.23 -33.08 13.77
N HIS A 83 -2.17 -32.31 13.21
CA HIS A 83 -2.77 -32.59 11.90
C HIS A 83 -2.65 -31.44 10.90
N GLY A 84 -2.00 -30.33 11.29
CA GLY A 84 -1.67 -29.22 10.41
C GLY A 84 -2.89 -28.49 9.82
N VAL A 85 -3.99 -28.45 10.57
CA VAL A 85 -5.25 -27.80 10.18
C VAL A 85 -5.88 -27.08 11.38
N PRO A 86 -6.75 -26.08 11.18
CA PRO A 86 -7.51 -25.46 12.26
C PRO A 86 -8.30 -26.50 13.06
N GLU A 87 -8.42 -26.35 14.38
CA GLU A 87 -9.19 -27.30 15.21
C GLU A 87 -10.66 -27.35 14.74
N SER A 88 -11.19 -26.19 14.36
CA SER A 88 -12.51 -26.04 13.76
C SER A 88 -12.68 -26.79 12.44
N GLN A 89 -11.60 -27.19 11.76
CA GLN A 89 -11.57 -27.93 10.49
C GLN A 89 -11.00 -29.35 10.62
N CYS A 90 -10.62 -29.77 11.83
CA CYS A 90 -9.93 -31.03 12.07
C CYS A 90 -10.91 -32.19 12.30
N LEU A 91 -11.36 -32.84 11.22
CA LEU A 91 -12.23 -34.03 11.30
C LEU A 91 -11.57 -35.24 12.01
N GLN A 92 -10.24 -35.24 12.18
CA GLN A 92 -9.52 -36.29 12.90
C GLN A 92 -9.61 -36.10 14.42
N CYS A 93 -9.49 -34.86 14.90
CA CYS A 93 -9.64 -34.54 16.32
C CYS A 93 -11.11 -34.42 16.75
N ASN A 94 -11.99 -33.99 15.84
CA ASN A 94 -13.41 -33.85 16.12
C ASN A 94 -14.24 -34.51 14.98
N PRO A 95 -14.44 -35.84 15.04
CA PRO A 95 -15.15 -36.59 13.99
C PRO A 95 -16.64 -36.26 13.86
N LYS A 96 -17.18 -35.39 14.74
CA LYS A 96 -18.56 -34.90 14.69
C LYS A 96 -18.69 -33.53 14.00
N LEU A 97 -17.58 -32.90 13.60
CA LEU A 97 -17.62 -31.68 12.79
C LEU A 97 -18.29 -31.97 11.44
N ALA A 98 -19.37 -31.26 11.15
CA ALA A 98 -20.07 -31.35 9.88
C ALA A 98 -20.28 -29.94 9.34
N PHE A 99 -19.80 -29.69 8.12
CA PHE A 99 -20.06 -28.45 7.39
C PHE A 99 -21.14 -28.73 6.36
N THR A 100 -22.40 -28.54 6.72
CA THR A 100 -23.51 -28.70 5.78
C THR A 100 -23.85 -27.36 5.14
N ALA A 101 -24.24 -27.40 3.86
CA ALA A 101 -24.71 -26.24 3.10
C ALA A 101 -26.17 -25.86 3.41
N GLN A 102 -26.75 -26.42 4.47
CA GLN A 102 -28.11 -26.14 4.91
C GLN A 102 -28.04 -25.29 6.18
N ALA A 103 -28.77 -24.16 6.17
CA ALA A 103 -29.20 -23.54 7.42
C ALA A 103 -29.79 -24.63 8.34
N PRO A 104 -29.55 -24.59 9.67
CA PRO A 104 -30.16 -25.55 10.57
C PRO A 104 -31.66 -25.63 10.28
N GLN A 105 -32.21 -26.83 10.07
CA GLN A 105 -33.65 -27.00 9.84
C GLN A 105 -34.50 -26.60 11.06
N ASP A 106 -33.84 -26.31 12.18
CA ASP A 106 -34.44 -25.91 13.44
C ASP A 106 -34.64 -24.39 13.47
N TRP A 107 -35.57 -23.85 12.69
CA TRP A 107 -36.04 -22.48 12.83
C TRP A 107 -37.37 -22.44 13.57
N CYS A 108 -37.45 -21.67 14.65
CA CYS A 108 -38.71 -21.43 15.33
C CYS A 108 -39.57 -20.48 14.50
N ALA A 109 -40.64 -20.99 13.89
CA ALA A 109 -41.52 -20.22 13.00
C ALA A 109 -42.18 -19.00 13.66
N GLU A 110 -42.44 -19.06 14.96
CA GLU A 110 -43.13 -17.98 15.69
C GLU A 110 -42.21 -16.82 16.06
N HIS A 111 -40.93 -17.13 16.31
CA HIS A 111 -39.98 -16.18 16.89
C HIS A 111 -38.84 -15.80 15.97
N SER A 112 -38.75 -16.45 14.78
CA SER A 112 -37.81 -16.08 13.73
C SER A 112 -36.36 -16.06 14.20
N VAL A 113 -36.00 -17.07 15.02
CA VAL A 113 -34.64 -17.36 15.49
C VAL A 113 -34.40 -18.88 15.41
N PRO A 114 -33.14 -19.34 15.28
CA PRO A 114 -32.83 -20.77 15.36
C PRO A 114 -33.35 -21.37 16.68
N GLU A 115 -34.02 -22.52 16.64
CA GLU A 115 -34.67 -23.15 17.80
C GLU A 115 -33.68 -23.46 18.92
N SER A 116 -32.47 -23.89 18.55
CA SER A 116 -31.34 -24.08 19.47
C SER A 116 -30.85 -22.81 20.18
N ARG A 117 -31.33 -21.64 19.74
CA ARG A 117 -31.04 -20.30 20.27
C ARG A 117 -32.32 -19.55 20.68
N CYS A 118 -33.48 -20.20 20.61
CA CYS A 118 -34.76 -19.60 20.96
C CYS A 118 -34.98 -19.68 22.47
N THR A 119 -34.54 -18.67 23.19
CA THR A 119 -34.77 -18.52 24.64
C THR A 119 -36.25 -18.38 25.01
N ARG A 120 -37.13 -18.09 24.06
CA ARG A 120 -38.59 -18.08 24.28
C ARG A 120 -39.20 -19.48 24.27
N CYS A 121 -38.73 -20.37 23.40
CA CYS A 121 -39.20 -21.77 23.36
C CYS A 121 -38.43 -22.66 24.34
N ASN A 122 -37.17 -22.31 24.65
CA ASN A 122 -36.36 -22.99 25.66
C ASN A 122 -35.75 -21.99 26.65
N PRO A 123 -36.48 -21.61 27.71
CA PRO A 123 -36.01 -20.65 28.72
C PRO A 123 -34.75 -21.08 29.47
N ALA A 124 -34.43 -22.38 29.51
CA ALA A 124 -33.21 -22.88 30.15
C ALA A 124 -31.92 -22.40 29.44
N LEU A 125 -32.02 -21.90 28.21
CA LEU A 125 -30.90 -21.33 27.46
C LEU A 125 -30.53 -19.91 27.91
N VAL A 126 -31.43 -19.19 28.59
CA VAL A 126 -31.23 -17.78 28.99
C VAL A 126 -29.97 -17.62 29.85
N THR A 127 -29.79 -18.49 30.85
CA THR A 127 -28.63 -18.43 31.74
C THR A 127 -27.33 -18.59 30.97
N LYS A 128 -27.27 -19.51 30.00
CA LYS A 128 -26.08 -19.75 29.17
C LYS A 128 -25.72 -18.53 28.33
N PHE A 129 -26.71 -17.84 27.77
CA PHE A 129 -26.48 -16.66 26.95
C PHE A 129 -26.16 -15.41 27.78
N ILE A 130 -26.71 -15.30 28.99
CA ILE A 130 -26.32 -14.24 29.93
C ILE A 130 -24.87 -14.42 30.38
N GLU A 131 -24.46 -15.64 30.73
CA GLU A 131 -23.08 -15.97 31.12
C GLU A 131 -22.10 -15.74 29.97
N ALA A 132 -22.51 -16.04 28.73
CA ALA A 132 -21.74 -15.76 27.52
C ALA A 132 -21.74 -14.28 27.10
N GLY A 133 -22.48 -13.41 27.80
CA GLY A 133 -22.60 -11.98 27.47
C GLY A 133 -23.41 -11.67 26.21
N ASP A 134 -24.06 -12.67 25.62
CA ASP A 134 -24.80 -12.60 24.36
C ASP A 134 -26.31 -12.68 24.63
N TYR A 135 -26.86 -11.79 25.46
CA TYR A 135 -28.30 -11.77 25.77
C TYR A 135 -28.89 -10.36 25.77
N CYS A 136 -29.87 -10.13 24.90
CA CYS A 136 -30.64 -8.90 24.86
C CYS A 136 -31.77 -8.93 25.89
N ARG A 137 -31.63 -8.17 26.98
CA ARG A 137 -32.61 -8.13 28.08
C ARG A 137 -33.96 -7.52 27.68
N GLU A 138 -33.98 -6.61 26.71
CA GLU A 138 -35.20 -5.92 26.27
C GLU A 138 -36.12 -6.83 25.43
N HIS A 139 -35.52 -7.67 24.58
CA HIS A 139 -36.26 -8.47 23.60
C HIS A 139 -36.30 -9.97 23.94
N GLY A 140 -35.48 -10.40 24.90
CA GLY A 140 -35.49 -11.75 25.46
C GLY A 140 -34.89 -12.82 24.54
N PHE A 141 -33.95 -12.43 23.68
CA PHE A 141 -33.21 -13.31 22.75
C PHE A 141 -31.70 -13.11 22.91
N PRO A 142 -30.87 -14.07 22.49
CA PRO A 142 -29.44 -13.83 22.37
C PRO A 142 -29.18 -12.66 21.43
N LEU A 143 -28.25 -11.76 21.78
CA LEU A 143 -28.07 -10.50 21.04
C LEU A 143 -27.70 -10.79 19.58
N SER A 144 -26.81 -11.75 19.36
CA SER A 144 -26.33 -12.24 18.06
C SER A 144 -27.42 -12.73 17.10
N VAL A 145 -28.61 -13.09 17.60
CA VAL A 145 -29.73 -13.57 16.79
C VAL A 145 -31.03 -12.79 17.07
N CYS A 146 -30.96 -11.66 17.76
CA CYS A 146 -32.14 -10.89 18.13
C CYS A 146 -32.81 -10.31 16.86
N PRO A 147 -34.08 -10.67 16.54
CA PRO A 147 -34.74 -10.21 15.31
C PRO A 147 -34.93 -8.69 15.20
N ILE A 148 -34.86 -7.97 16.32
CA ILE A 148 -35.04 -6.51 16.37
C ILE A 148 -33.72 -5.78 16.08
N HIS A 149 -32.60 -6.27 16.62
CA HIS A 149 -31.29 -5.67 16.40
C HIS A 149 -30.62 -6.17 15.11
N HIS A 150 -30.99 -7.37 14.67
CA HIS A 150 -30.49 -8.02 13.45
C HIS A 150 -31.64 -8.40 12.50
N PRO A 151 -32.40 -7.41 11.97
CA PRO A 151 -33.54 -7.66 11.09
C PRO A 151 -33.16 -8.37 9.77
N GLU A 152 -31.90 -8.28 9.36
CA GLU A 152 -31.33 -9.01 8.23
C GLU A 152 -31.32 -10.53 8.45
N LEU A 153 -31.06 -11.00 9.67
CA LEU A 153 -31.05 -12.43 10.00
C LEU A 153 -32.46 -12.99 10.02
N ALA A 154 -33.42 -12.24 10.57
CA ALA A 154 -34.84 -12.59 10.52
C ALA A 154 -35.36 -12.66 9.07
N LYS A 155 -34.94 -11.73 8.21
CA LYS A 155 -35.31 -11.74 6.79
C LYS A 155 -34.69 -12.92 6.04
N ALA A 156 -33.43 -13.27 6.33
CA ALA A 156 -32.75 -14.43 5.75
C ALA A 156 -33.41 -15.76 6.17
N ALA A 157 -34.04 -15.79 7.35
CA ALA A 157 -34.82 -16.93 7.87
C ALA A 157 -36.15 -17.20 7.15
N GLY A 158 -36.53 -16.35 6.18
CA GLY A 158 -37.85 -16.41 5.57
C GLY A 158 -38.96 -15.82 6.45
N ALA A 159 -38.63 -15.24 7.61
CA ALA A 159 -39.57 -14.41 8.33
C ALA A 159 -39.78 -13.11 7.54
N GLY A 160 -41.00 -12.90 7.04
CA GLY A 160 -41.38 -11.63 6.45
C GLY A 160 -41.02 -10.51 7.42
N THR A 161 -40.46 -9.41 6.90
CA THR A 161 -40.11 -8.24 7.70
C THR A 161 -41.27 -7.92 8.65
N ALA A 162 -41.03 -7.99 9.96
CA ALA A 162 -42.05 -7.72 10.96
C ALA A 162 -42.74 -6.40 10.57
N ALA A 163 -44.06 -6.46 10.35
CA ALA A 163 -44.79 -5.30 9.85
C ALA A 163 -44.66 -4.17 10.87
N LEU A 164 -43.85 -3.16 10.54
CA LEU A 164 -43.79 -1.94 11.33
C LEU A 164 -45.22 -1.38 11.45
N PRO A 165 -45.59 -0.79 12.60
CA PRO A 165 -46.90 -0.21 12.78
C PRO A 165 -47.15 0.83 11.69
N ARG A 166 -48.22 0.62 10.91
CA ARG A 166 -48.62 1.54 9.85
C ARG A 166 -49.25 2.78 10.50
N VAL A 167 -48.49 3.86 10.55
CA VAL A 167 -49.02 5.16 10.98
C VAL A 167 -49.80 5.77 9.82
N ARG A 168 -51.12 5.97 10.01
CA ARG A 168 -52.00 6.66 9.05
C ARG A 168 -52.39 8.01 9.63
N LEU A 169 -52.13 9.07 8.89
CA LEU A 169 -52.54 10.42 9.27
C LEU A 169 -54.04 10.61 9.01
N ALA A 170 -54.65 11.54 9.75
CA ALA A 170 -56.10 11.70 9.82
C ALA A 170 -56.70 12.19 8.48
N SER A 171 -56.02 13.09 7.79
CA SER A 171 -56.43 13.60 6.48
C SER A 171 -55.23 14.09 5.66
N ALA A 172 -55.46 14.32 4.36
CA ALA A 172 -54.49 14.95 3.47
C ALA A 172 -54.16 16.40 3.88
N GLU A 173 -55.08 17.11 4.56
CA GLU A 173 -54.77 18.44 5.13
C GLU A 173 -53.76 18.31 6.27
N THR A 174 -53.90 17.29 7.13
CA THR A 174 -52.94 17.03 8.21
C THR A 174 -51.55 16.70 7.64
N GLU A 175 -51.48 15.94 6.55
CA GLU A 175 -50.23 15.67 5.82
C GLU A 175 -49.57 16.95 5.29
N SER A 176 -50.38 17.84 4.71
CA SER A 176 -49.93 19.12 4.15
C SER A 176 -49.47 20.09 5.24
N ASP A 177 -50.21 20.22 6.34
CA ASP A 177 -49.88 21.10 7.48
C ASP A 177 -48.60 20.64 8.19
N MET A 178 -48.33 19.33 8.20
CA MET A 178 -47.08 18.74 8.67
C MET A 178 -45.91 18.93 7.70
N GLY A 179 -46.15 19.46 6.50
CA GLY A 179 -45.13 19.69 5.47
C GLY A 179 -44.68 18.43 4.73
N LEU A 180 -45.47 17.34 4.77
CA LEU A 180 -45.14 16.12 4.05
C LEU A 180 -45.34 16.33 2.56
N ARG A 181 -44.24 16.24 1.79
CA ARG A 181 -44.25 16.34 0.33
C ARG A 181 -43.97 14.97 -0.24
N THR A 182 -44.86 14.50 -1.11
CA THR A 182 -44.67 13.27 -1.88
C THR A 182 -44.40 13.62 -3.33
N GLN A 183 -43.54 12.84 -3.98
CA GLN A 183 -43.31 12.91 -5.41
C GLN A 183 -43.29 11.49 -5.96
N ARG A 184 -43.96 11.27 -7.08
CA ARG A 184 -43.92 9.99 -7.78
C ARG A 184 -42.50 9.75 -8.28
N VAL A 185 -41.92 8.61 -7.92
CA VAL A 185 -40.59 8.21 -8.42
C VAL A 185 -40.66 8.00 -9.93
N GLU A 186 -39.79 8.67 -10.66
CA GLU A 186 -39.65 8.55 -12.12
C GLU A 186 -38.25 8.08 -12.47
N ARG A 187 -38.13 7.16 -13.44
CA ARG A 187 -36.83 6.82 -14.03
C ARG A 187 -36.45 7.89 -15.04
N LYS A 188 -35.32 8.57 -14.80
CA LYS A 188 -34.73 9.52 -15.75
C LYS A 188 -33.30 9.10 -16.09
N LYS A 189 -32.86 9.43 -17.31
CA LYS A 189 -31.46 9.28 -17.72
C LYS A 189 -30.68 10.47 -17.17
N LEU A 190 -29.78 10.20 -16.23
CA LEU A 190 -28.85 11.21 -15.74
C LEU A 190 -27.72 11.41 -16.76
N ALA A 191 -27.23 12.64 -16.91
CA ALA A 191 -26.01 12.90 -17.64
C ALA A 191 -24.87 12.12 -16.98
N ARG A 192 -24.15 11.31 -17.76
CA ARG A 192 -23.05 10.46 -17.26
C ARG A 192 -21.70 11.17 -17.29
N THR A 193 -21.71 12.47 -17.51
CA THR A 193 -20.52 13.32 -17.61
C THR A 193 -20.32 14.03 -16.28
N LEU A 194 -19.13 13.85 -15.71
CA LEU A 194 -18.67 14.60 -14.55
C LEU A 194 -17.73 15.69 -15.06
N GLU A 195 -18.08 16.95 -14.84
CA GLU A 195 -17.13 18.04 -15.05
C GLU A 195 -16.15 18.05 -13.90
N VAL A 196 -14.87 17.92 -14.21
CA VAL A 196 -13.77 17.94 -13.25
C VAL A 196 -12.76 18.99 -13.65
N VAL A 197 -12.16 19.64 -12.67
CA VAL A 197 -11.00 20.50 -12.87
C VAL A 197 -9.75 19.62 -12.83
N GLY A 198 -8.90 19.75 -13.85
CA GLY A 198 -7.63 19.05 -13.94
C GLY A 198 -6.45 20.01 -13.99
N GLN A 199 -5.27 19.52 -13.62
CA GLN A 199 -4.00 20.20 -13.78
C GLN A 199 -3.13 19.45 -14.79
N LEU A 200 -2.45 20.19 -15.66
CA LEU A 200 -1.41 19.63 -16.53
C LEU A 200 -0.09 19.58 -15.75
N ASP A 201 0.57 18.44 -15.82
CA ASP A 201 1.90 18.24 -15.25
C ASP A 201 2.81 17.56 -16.28
N PHE A 202 4.12 17.62 -16.04
CA PHE A 202 5.10 16.97 -16.89
C PHE A 202 4.95 15.45 -16.81
N ASN A 203 5.05 14.80 -17.97
CA ASN A 203 5.17 13.35 -18.01
C ASN A 203 6.49 12.95 -17.35
N GLN A 204 6.42 12.33 -16.17
CA GLN A 204 7.59 11.95 -15.39
C GLN A 204 8.51 10.96 -16.11
N ASN A 205 7.98 10.18 -17.08
CA ASN A 205 8.80 9.29 -17.94
C ASN A 205 9.56 10.04 -19.03
N ARG A 206 9.26 11.33 -19.26
CA ARG A 206 9.91 12.20 -20.26
C ARG A 206 10.51 13.46 -19.63
N ARG A 207 10.67 13.50 -18.31
CA ARG A 207 11.31 14.58 -17.57
C ARG A 207 12.65 14.08 -17.04
N ALA A 208 13.71 14.81 -17.34
CA ALA A 208 15.05 14.57 -16.77
C ALA A 208 15.48 15.80 -15.97
N GLN A 209 15.89 15.59 -14.72
CA GLN A 209 16.51 16.62 -13.91
C GLN A 209 18.01 16.36 -13.90
N LEU A 210 18.79 17.33 -14.39
CA LEU A 210 20.24 17.22 -14.49
C LEU A 210 20.89 17.79 -13.23
N SER A 211 21.84 17.06 -12.68
CA SER A 211 22.65 17.49 -11.53
C SER A 211 24.12 17.18 -11.79
N ALA A 212 25.00 18.00 -11.19
CA ALA A 212 26.42 17.69 -11.17
C ALA A 212 26.69 16.52 -10.19
N ARG A 213 27.69 15.69 -10.50
CA ARG A 213 28.07 14.53 -9.66
C ARG A 213 28.87 14.89 -8.41
N GLY A 214 29.16 16.18 -8.21
CA GLY A 214 29.91 16.71 -7.08
C GLY A 214 29.99 18.23 -7.16
N GLU A 215 30.74 18.84 -6.25
CA GLU A 215 30.98 20.28 -6.28
C GLU A 215 31.73 20.68 -7.55
N ALA A 216 31.15 21.65 -8.28
CA ALA A 216 31.70 22.13 -9.53
C ALA A 216 31.32 23.59 -9.78
N LEU A 217 32.24 24.29 -10.44
CA LEU A 217 32.05 25.64 -10.97
C LEU A 217 31.55 25.54 -12.42
N ILE A 218 30.50 26.29 -12.76
CA ILE A 218 30.03 26.43 -14.13
C ILE A 218 30.98 27.38 -14.86
N LEU A 219 31.67 26.88 -15.89
CA LEU A 219 32.58 27.68 -16.73
C LEU A 219 31.84 28.29 -17.93
N GLU A 220 30.96 27.51 -18.55
CA GLU A 220 30.26 27.89 -19.78
C GLU A 220 28.85 27.31 -19.76
N THR A 221 27.88 28.12 -20.20
CA THR A 221 26.49 27.71 -20.41
C THR A 221 26.21 27.73 -21.92
N ARG A 222 25.79 26.59 -22.48
CA ARG A 222 25.59 26.39 -23.92
C ARG A 222 24.14 26.25 -24.34
N GLY A 223 23.25 25.93 -23.40
CA GLY A 223 21.80 25.90 -23.62
C GLY A 223 21.09 26.84 -22.65
N ASP A 224 20.09 27.54 -23.14
CA ASP A 224 19.27 28.46 -22.37
C ASP A 224 17.81 27.96 -22.25
N VAL A 225 17.04 28.61 -21.37
CA VAL A 225 15.64 28.30 -21.14
C VAL A 225 14.84 28.58 -22.42
N GLY A 226 14.19 27.53 -22.92
CA GLY A 226 13.38 27.58 -24.14
C GLY A 226 14.07 27.01 -25.38
N ASP A 227 15.37 26.72 -25.31
CA ASP A 227 16.08 26.07 -26.40
C ASP A 227 15.63 24.61 -26.56
N GLU A 228 15.54 24.18 -27.81
CA GLU A 228 15.33 22.77 -28.14
C GLU A 228 16.67 22.03 -28.09
N VAL A 229 16.74 20.98 -27.26
CA VAL A 229 17.97 20.22 -27.02
C VAL A 229 17.76 18.74 -27.32
N LYS A 230 18.83 18.08 -27.81
CA LYS A 230 18.83 16.65 -28.09
C LYS A 230 19.53 15.85 -26.99
N ALA A 231 19.16 14.58 -26.85
CA ALA A 231 19.85 13.68 -25.92
C ALA A 231 21.35 13.60 -26.27
N GLY A 232 22.20 13.77 -25.25
CA GLY A 232 23.66 13.80 -25.40
C GLY A 232 24.25 15.15 -25.83
N GLN A 233 23.41 16.16 -26.11
CA GLN A 233 23.90 17.51 -26.39
C GLN A 233 24.52 18.14 -25.13
N PRO A 234 25.76 18.65 -25.18
CA PRO A 234 26.37 19.34 -24.05
C PRO A 234 25.64 20.65 -23.74
N LEU A 235 25.17 20.81 -22.50
CA LEU A 235 24.45 22.01 -22.04
C LEU A 235 25.33 22.94 -21.19
N LEU A 236 26.26 22.36 -20.43
CA LEU A 236 27.10 23.07 -19.48
C LEU A 236 28.54 22.54 -19.58
N MET A 237 29.51 23.41 -19.36
CA MET A 237 30.89 23.04 -19.05
C MET A 237 31.16 23.31 -17.58
N LEU A 238 31.61 22.27 -16.88
CA LEU A 238 31.85 22.31 -15.44
C LEU A 238 33.33 22.06 -15.15
N ALA A 239 33.88 22.78 -14.19
CA ALA A 239 35.18 22.51 -13.59
C ALA A 239 34.99 22.03 -12.15
N SER A 240 35.63 20.91 -11.79
CA SER A 240 35.57 20.36 -10.44
C SER A 240 36.98 20.18 -9.88
N ALA A 241 37.21 20.73 -8.69
CA ALA A 241 38.50 20.63 -8.02
C ALA A 241 38.85 19.17 -7.69
N SER A 242 37.86 18.40 -7.21
CA SER A 242 38.05 16.99 -6.84
C SER A 242 38.44 16.10 -8.02
N VAL A 243 37.92 16.38 -9.23
CA VAL A 243 38.35 15.69 -10.45
C VAL A 243 39.81 16.01 -10.77
N GLY A 244 40.23 17.27 -10.62
CA GLY A 244 41.62 17.68 -10.81
C GLY A 244 42.57 17.03 -9.80
N GLU A 245 42.19 16.99 -8.53
CA GLU A 245 42.93 16.32 -7.47
C GLU A 245 43.07 14.82 -7.73
N GLY A 246 41.97 14.14 -8.11
CA GLY A 246 41.99 12.73 -8.48
C GLY A 246 42.91 12.44 -9.66
N GLN A 247 42.86 13.29 -10.71
CA GLN A 247 43.77 13.19 -11.86
C GLN A 247 45.24 13.32 -11.43
N ALA A 248 45.55 14.30 -10.56
CA ALA A 248 46.90 14.51 -10.06
C ALA A 248 47.40 13.33 -9.21
N GLN A 249 46.55 12.80 -8.33
CA GLN A 249 46.83 11.61 -7.53
C GLN A 249 47.09 10.38 -8.40
N LEU A 250 46.28 10.17 -9.45
CA LEU A 250 46.48 9.09 -10.40
C LEU A 250 47.82 9.19 -11.13
N VAL A 251 48.18 10.38 -11.61
CA VAL A 251 49.47 10.60 -12.28
C VAL A 251 50.64 10.35 -11.32
N ALA A 252 50.55 10.84 -10.08
CA ALA A 252 51.57 10.61 -9.06
C ALA A 252 51.72 9.12 -8.70
N ALA A 253 50.60 8.40 -8.54
CA ALA A 253 50.59 6.97 -8.23
C ALA A 253 51.15 6.14 -9.40
N ALA A 254 50.78 6.46 -10.64
CA ALA A 254 51.32 5.81 -11.83
C ALA A 254 52.84 6.01 -11.95
N ALA A 255 53.35 7.22 -11.67
CA ALA A 255 54.77 7.50 -11.66
C ALA A 255 55.51 6.68 -10.57
N ARG A 256 54.91 6.53 -9.38
CA ARG A 256 55.46 5.69 -8.32
C ARG A 256 55.56 4.22 -8.73
N VAL A 257 54.56 3.68 -9.43
CA VAL A 257 54.62 2.31 -9.97
C VAL A 257 55.81 2.15 -10.92
N VAL A 258 56.01 3.08 -11.84
CA VAL A 258 57.15 3.04 -12.79
C VAL A 258 58.48 3.05 -12.04
N ALA A 259 58.63 3.93 -11.05
CA ALA A 259 59.84 4.01 -10.23
C ALA A 259 60.08 2.70 -9.43
N ALA A 260 59.06 2.17 -8.77
CA ALA A 260 59.15 0.94 -7.99
C ALA A 260 59.49 -0.27 -8.85
N ARG A 261 58.92 -0.38 -10.07
CA ARG A 261 59.31 -1.44 -11.04
C ARG A 261 60.79 -1.38 -11.38
N ALA A 262 61.31 -0.18 -11.65
CA ALA A 262 62.72 -0.03 -11.96
C ALA A 262 63.62 -0.40 -10.76
N VAL A 263 63.17 -0.19 -9.52
CA VAL A 263 63.88 -0.64 -8.31
C VAL A 263 63.88 -2.17 -8.23
N VAL A 264 62.73 -2.82 -8.39
CA VAL A 264 62.60 -4.29 -8.36
C VAL A 264 63.52 -4.95 -9.38
N GLU A 265 63.52 -4.47 -10.63
CA GLU A 265 64.38 -5.03 -11.68
C GLU A 265 65.87 -4.86 -11.37
N ARG A 266 66.27 -3.72 -10.78
CA ARG A 266 67.65 -3.51 -10.34
C ARG A 266 68.03 -4.45 -9.19
N GLU A 267 67.20 -4.54 -8.14
CA GLU A 267 67.48 -5.41 -7.00
C GLU A 267 67.52 -6.88 -7.40
N ARG A 268 66.62 -7.32 -8.28
CA ARG A 268 66.60 -8.69 -8.81
C ARG A 268 67.93 -9.05 -9.48
N HIS A 269 68.48 -8.13 -10.28
CA HIS A 269 69.77 -8.31 -10.93
C HIS A 269 70.96 -8.25 -9.97
N LEU A 270 70.89 -7.43 -8.91
CA LEU A 270 71.95 -7.36 -7.89
C LEU A 270 71.98 -8.60 -6.99
N VAL A 271 70.82 -9.10 -6.60
CA VAL A 271 70.67 -10.34 -5.83
C VAL A 271 71.17 -11.54 -6.63
N SER A 272 70.85 -11.63 -7.93
CA SER A 272 71.34 -12.74 -8.78
C SER A 272 72.86 -12.76 -8.94
N ARG A 273 73.52 -11.62 -8.71
CA ARG A 273 74.98 -11.49 -8.72
C ARG A 273 75.62 -11.61 -7.32
N GLY A 274 74.82 -11.85 -6.28
CA GLY A 274 75.28 -11.92 -4.89
C GLY A 274 75.75 -10.59 -4.31
N ILE A 275 75.31 -9.45 -4.88
CA ILE A 275 75.73 -8.10 -4.45
C ILE A 275 74.77 -7.53 -3.40
N SER A 276 73.46 -7.79 -3.55
CA SER A 276 72.41 -7.33 -2.63
C SER A 276 71.82 -8.50 -1.83
N ALA A 277 71.23 -8.21 -0.67
CA ALA A 277 70.57 -9.20 0.17
C ALA A 277 69.17 -9.53 -0.36
N GLN A 278 68.72 -10.79 -0.18
CA GLN A 278 67.37 -11.22 -0.59
C GLN A 278 66.26 -10.33 0.00
N GLN A 279 66.42 -9.89 1.25
CA GLN A 279 65.51 -8.98 1.94
C GLN A 279 65.30 -7.65 1.18
N ALA A 280 66.31 -7.14 0.47
CA ALA A 280 66.20 -5.91 -0.30
C ALA A 280 65.28 -6.08 -1.53
N LEU A 281 65.36 -7.24 -2.20
CA LEU A 281 64.46 -7.57 -3.30
C LEU A 281 63.01 -7.74 -2.80
N GLU A 282 62.81 -8.45 -1.69
CA GLU A 282 61.47 -8.62 -1.09
C GLU A 282 60.85 -7.28 -0.69
N ALA A 283 61.65 -6.38 -0.10
CA ALA A 283 61.20 -5.03 0.23
C ALA A 283 60.84 -4.21 -1.02
N ALA A 284 61.61 -4.33 -2.10
CA ALA A 284 61.31 -3.67 -3.37
C ALA A 284 60.02 -4.22 -4.01
N GLU A 285 59.80 -5.53 -3.97
CA GLU A 285 58.58 -6.17 -4.49
C GLU A 285 57.34 -5.76 -3.67
N ALA A 286 57.47 -5.65 -2.34
CA ALA A 286 56.40 -5.14 -1.49
C ALA A 286 56.05 -3.67 -1.79
N GLU A 287 57.05 -2.80 -2.00
CA GLU A 287 56.81 -1.40 -2.39
C GLU A 287 56.16 -1.30 -3.78
N LEU A 288 56.57 -2.14 -4.74
CA LEU A 288 55.93 -2.21 -6.04
C LEU A 288 54.44 -2.61 -5.91
N ALA A 289 54.14 -3.63 -5.12
CA ALA A 289 52.76 -4.04 -4.88
C ALA A 289 51.94 -2.92 -4.23
N ALA A 290 52.51 -2.21 -3.25
CA ALA A 290 51.86 -1.06 -2.60
C ALA A 290 51.61 0.09 -3.59
N ALA A 291 52.58 0.41 -4.45
CA ALA A 291 52.44 1.43 -5.49
C ALA A 291 51.35 1.06 -6.51
N GLN A 292 51.27 -0.22 -6.89
CA GLN A 292 50.23 -0.71 -7.80
C GLN A 292 48.84 -0.58 -7.17
N GLY A 293 48.68 -0.99 -5.92
CA GLY A 293 47.42 -0.82 -5.19
C GLY A 293 46.98 0.64 -5.10
N ALA A 294 47.91 1.56 -4.81
CA ALA A 294 47.61 2.99 -4.80
C ALA A 294 47.19 3.53 -6.18
N SER A 295 47.84 3.07 -7.26
CA SER A 295 47.48 3.47 -8.62
C SER A 295 46.12 2.92 -9.07
N GLU A 296 45.76 1.71 -8.64
CA GLU A 296 44.46 1.12 -8.95
C GLU A 296 43.35 1.83 -8.18
N SER A 297 43.58 2.14 -6.90
CA SER A 297 42.65 2.93 -6.09
C SER A 297 42.42 4.33 -6.66
N ALA A 298 43.44 4.97 -7.25
CA ALA A 298 43.30 6.29 -7.86
C ALA A 298 42.61 6.29 -9.24
N ARG A 299 42.39 5.11 -9.85
CA ARG A 299 41.62 4.96 -11.10
C ARG A 299 40.13 4.68 -10.88
N ALA A 300 39.78 4.13 -9.72
CA ALA A 300 38.42 3.75 -9.35
C ALA A 300 37.57 5.00 -9.09
#